data_AF-A0A931QFV6-F1
#
_entry.id   AF-A0A931QFV6-F1
#
_cell.length_a   1.000
_cell.length_b   1.000
_cell.length_c   1.000
_cell.angle_alpha   90.00
_cell.angle_beta   90.00
_cell.angle_gamma   90.00
#
_symmetry.space_group_name_H-M   'P 1'
#
loop_
_entity.id
_entity.type
_entity.pdbx_description
1 polymer ?
#
loop_
_entity_poly.entity_id
_entity_poly.type
_entity_poly.pdbx_seq_one_letter_code
_entity_poly.pdbx_strand_id
1 'polypeptide(L)'
;MLFNLLAAIAEYERELILERTRAGRERAEKQGVITHRPHIKIDLNELRSLYQRGVPIMQLARVLNVHKDTIRRRLDEMKLRKT
;
A
#
# COMPACT_ATOMS: atom_id res chain seq x y z
N MET A 1 -19.40 -10.63 38.46
CA MET A 1 -18.01 -10.79 38.93
C MET A 1 -17.18 -11.71 38.05
N LEU A 2 -17.59 -12.96 37.78
CA LEU A 2 -16.84 -13.88 36.89
C LEU A 2 -16.64 -13.33 35.46
N PHE A 3 -17.69 -12.79 34.85
CA PHE A 3 -17.61 -12.21 33.50
C PHE A 3 -16.63 -11.04 33.40
N ASN A 4 -16.48 -10.24 34.46
CA ASN A 4 -15.55 -9.11 34.45
C ASN A 4 -14.09 -9.60 34.49
N LEU A 5 -13.81 -10.64 35.26
CA LEU A 5 -12.47 -11.25 35.29
C LEU A 5 -12.14 -11.90 33.94
N LEU A 6 -13.08 -12.65 33.36
CA LEU A 6 -12.88 -13.26 32.05
C LEU A 6 -12.71 -12.21 30.94
N ALA A 7 -13.44 -11.09 31.01
CA ALA A 7 -13.26 -9.97 30.10
C ALA A 7 -11.86 -9.35 30.23
N ALA A 8 -11.40 -9.10 31.46
CA ALA A 8 -10.06 -8.56 31.71
C ALA A 8 -8.94 -9.49 31.19
N ILE A 9 -9.09 -10.81 31.35
CA ILE A 9 -8.14 -11.79 30.81
C ILE A 9 -8.16 -11.77 29.28
N ALA A 10 -9.34 -11.73 28.66
CA ALA A 10 -9.47 -11.68 27.20
C ALA A 10 -8.85 -10.40 26.60
N GLU A 11 -8.98 -9.26 27.28
CA GLU A 11 -8.34 -8.01 26.91
C GLU A 11 -6.81 -8.11 26.97
N TYR A 12 -6.28 -8.66 28.07
CA TYR A 12 -4.85 -8.89 28.24
C TYR A 12 -4.26 -9.81 27.16
N GLU A 13 -4.93 -10.93 26.86
CA GLU A 13 -4.48 -11.85 25.81
C GLU A 13 -4.48 -11.18 24.43
N ARG A 14 -5.50 -10.35 24.14
CA ARG A 14 -5.57 -9.58 22.91
C ARG A 14 -4.41 -8.59 22.80
N GLU A 15 -4.09 -7.87 23.88
CA GLU A 15 -2.96 -6.94 23.90
C GLU A 15 -1.64 -7.67 23.64
N LEU A 16 -1.41 -8.81 24.29
CA LEU A 16 -0.20 -9.61 24.09
C LEU A 16 -0.05 -10.12 22.64
N ILE A 17 -1.15 -10.52 21.99
CA ILE A 17 -1.15 -10.91 20.58
C ILE A 17 -0.80 -9.72 19.68
N LEU A 18 -1.35 -8.54 19.97
CA LEU A 18 -1.09 -7.32 19.21
C LEU A 18 0.39 -6.90 19.34
N GLU A 19 0.95 -6.94 20.54
CA GLU A 19 2.37 -6.64 20.78
C GLU A 19 3.29 -7.56 19.97
N ARG A 20 3.03 -8.88 20.02
CA ARG A 20 3.80 -9.86 19.24
C ARG A 20 3.68 -9.63 17.74
N THR A 21 2.48 -9.29 17.27
CA THR A 21 2.24 -9.00 15.85
C THR A 21 2.98 -7.76 15.39
N ARG A 22 2.97 -6.69 16.21
CA ARG A 22 3.73 -5.45 15.94
C ARG A 22 5.23 -5.72 15.91
N ALA A 23 5.77 -6.42 16.91
CA ALA A 23 7.18 -6.78 16.94
C ALA A 23 7.61 -7.65 15.73
N GLY A 24 6.75 -8.58 15.31
CA GLY A 24 6.97 -9.38 14.11
C GLY A 24 6.98 -8.54 12.83
N ARG A 25 6.03 -7.60 12.70
CA ARG A 25 5.95 -6.68 11.57
C ARG A 25 7.17 -5.77 11.49
N GLU A 26 7.61 -5.18 12.60
CA GLU A 26 8.81 -4.33 12.64
C GLU A 26 10.06 -5.11 12.22
N ARG A 27 10.19 -6.37 12.65
CA ARG A 27 11.28 -7.24 12.22
C ARG A 27 11.25 -7.49 10.72
N ALA A 28 10.08 -7.78 10.16
CA ALA A 28 9.90 -8.00 8.73
C ALA A 28 10.23 -6.73 7.90
N GLU A 29 9.80 -5.57 8.39
CA GLU A 29 10.12 -4.27 7.79
C GLU A 29 11.64 -4.00 7.79
N LYS A 30 12.33 -4.29 8.90
CA LYS A 30 13.81 -4.19 8.98
C LYS A 30 14.54 -5.15 8.04
N GLN A 31 13.93 -6.29 7.72
CA GLN A 31 14.46 -7.25 6.73
C GLN A 31 14.11 -6.86 5.28
N GLY A 32 13.35 -5.78 5.07
CA GLY A 32 12.92 -5.35 3.73
C GLY A 32 11.79 -6.20 3.14
N VAL A 33 11.10 -7.01 3.96
CA VAL A 33 9.94 -7.77 3.51
C VAL A 33 8.78 -6.81 3.26
N ILE A 34 8.14 -6.95 2.10
CA ILE A 34 6.96 -6.17 1.73
C ILE A 34 5.77 -6.63 2.59
N THR A 35 5.41 -5.85 3.62
CA THR A 35 4.29 -6.14 4.55
C THR A 35 2.94 -5.62 4.06
N HIS A 36 2.93 -4.81 2.99
CA HIS A 36 1.74 -4.20 2.41
C HIS A 36 1.36 -4.84 1.07
N ARG A 37 0.19 -4.47 0.55
CA ARG A 37 -0.22 -4.90 -0.80
C ARG A 37 0.81 -4.41 -1.83
N PRO A 38 1.37 -5.29 -2.67
CA PRO A 38 2.30 -4.88 -3.70
C PRO A 38 1.58 -4.03 -4.76
N HIS A 39 2.29 -3.06 -5.31
CA HIS A 39 1.76 -2.28 -6.43
C HIS A 39 1.68 -3.12 -7.70
N ILE A 40 0.69 -2.82 -8.54
CA ILE A 40 0.59 -3.39 -9.89
C ILE A 40 1.86 -3.02 -10.66
N LYS A 41 2.54 -4.03 -11.22
CA LYS A 41 3.74 -3.83 -12.04
C LYS A 41 3.35 -3.14 -13.34
N ILE A 42 3.93 -1.97 -13.58
CA ILE A 42 3.81 -1.21 -14.83
C ILE A 42 5.19 -0.67 -15.18
N ASP A 43 5.45 -0.41 -16.46
CA ASP A 43 6.66 0.29 -16.87
C ASP A 43 6.55 1.79 -16.51
N LEU A 44 7.33 2.19 -15.51
CA LEU A 44 7.35 3.57 -15.01
C LEU A 44 8.05 4.53 -15.97
N ASN A 45 9.01 4.04 -16.77
CA ASN A 45 9.71 4.85 -17.76
C ASN A 45 8.80 5.14 -18.94
N GLU A 46 8.09 4.12 -19.41
CA GLU A 46 7.08 4.28 -20.47
C GLU A 46 5.99 5.25 -20.02
N LEU A 47 5.42 5.06 -18.82
CA LEU A 47 4.42 5.95 -18.26
C LEU A 47 4.91 7.41 -18.22
N ARG A 48 6.12 7.65 -17.70
CA ARG A 48 6.70 8.99 -17.61
C ARG A 48 6.87 9.62 -18.99
N SER A 49 7.39 8.84 -19.94
CA SER A 49 7.63 9.33 -21.30
C SER A 49 6.33 9.73 -22.01
N LEU A 50 5.28 8.89 -21.91
CA LEU A 50 4.00 9.15 -22.55
C LEU A 50 3.25 10.30 -21.87
N TYR A 51 3.35 10.40 -20.53
CA TYR A 51 2.77 11.53 -19.80
C TYR A 51 3.43 12.87 -20.18
N GLN A 52 4.76 12.90 -20.32
CA GLN A 52 5.50 14.10 -20.75
C GLN A 52 5.19 14.52 -22.19
N ARG A 53 4.81 13.57 -23.06
CA ARG A 53 4.31 13.86 -24.41
C ARG A 53 2.89 14.44 -24.43
N GLY A 54 2.22 14.56 -23.27
CA GLY A 54 0.86 15.09 -23.18
C GLY A 54 -0.25 14.06 -23.45
N VAL A 55 0.04 12.76 -23.41
CA VAL A 55 -0.97 11.72 -23.63
C VAL A 55 -1.99 11.73 -22.47
N PRO A 56 -3.31 11.73 -22.75
CA PRO A 56 -4.33 11.77 -21.71
C PRO A 56 -4.32 10.50 -20.85
N ILE A 57 -4.61 10.67 -19.55
CA ILE A 57 -4.59 9.59 -18.53
C ILE A 57 -5.43 8.37 -18.95
N MET A 58 -6.58 8.58 -19.60
CA MET A 58 -7.44 7.50 -20.03
C MET A 58 -6.83 6.65 -21.15
N GLN A 59 -6.03 7.28 -22.03
CA GLN A 59 -5.31 6.56 -23.08
C GLN A 59 -4.10 5.82 -22.50
N LEU A 60 -3.37 6.44 -21.55
CA LEU A 60 -2.30 5.76 -20.79
C LEU A 60 -2.80 4.50 -20.09
N ALA A 61 -3.98 4.58 -19.45
CA ALA A 61 -4.61 3.45 -18.78
C ALA A 61 -4.91 2.29 -19.74
N ARG A 62 -5.33 2.57 -20.97
CA ARG A 62 -5.57 1.56 -22.00
C ARG A 62 -4.27 0.94 -22.51
N VAL A 63 -3.26 1.76 -22.80
CA VAL A 63 -1.96 1.31 -23.30
C VAL A 63 -1.25 0.41 -22.28
N LEU A 64 -1.22 0.84 -21.02
CA LEU A 64 -0.58 0.11 -19.93
C LEU A 64 -1.48 -0.97 -19.31
N ASN A 65 -2.68 -1.19 -19.86
CA ASN A 65 -3.69 -2.15 -19.41
C ASN A 65 -3.96 -2.13 -17.89
N VAL A 66 -4.11 -0.93 -17.33
CA VAL A 66 -4.41 -0.72 -15.90
C VAL A 66 -5.52 0.30 -15.70
N HIS A 67 -6.17 0.27 -14.55
CA HIS A 67 -7.18 1.28 -14.23
C HIS A 67 -6.58 2.69 -14.14
N LYS A 68 -7.36 3.72 -14.55
CA LYS A 68 -6.96 5.15 -14.52
C LYS A 68 -6.45 5.61 -13.15
N ASP A 69 -6.97 5.05 -12.06
CA ASP A 69 -6.55 5.41 -10.71
C ASP A 69 -5.18 4.85 -10.35
N THR A 70 -4.79 3.72 -10.97
CA THR A 70 -3.42 3.22 -10.86
C THR A 70 -2.46 4.21 -11.53
N ILE A 71 -2.80 4.72 -12.72
CA ILE A 71 -2.01 5.75 -13.40
C ILE A 71 -1.89 7.02 -12.55
N ARG A 72 -3.01 7.55 -12.05
CA ARG A 72 -3.03 8.74 -11.19
C ARG A 72 -2.15 8.57 -9.96
N ARG A 73 -2.33 7.47 -9.21
CA ARG A 73 -1.52 7.18 -8.02
C ARG A 73 -0.03 7.14 -8.33
N ARG A 74 0.35 6.52 -9.47
CA ARG A 74 1.76 6.42 -9.90
C ARG A 74 2.33 7.79 -10.30
N LEU A 75 1.55 8.64 -10.95
CA LEU A 75 1.97 10.01 -11.27
C LEU A 75 2.12 10.88 -10.02
N ASP A 76 1.25 10.68 -9.01
CA ASP A 76 1.33 11.36 -7.72
C ASP A 76 2.57 10.87 -6.93
N GLU A 77 2.84 9.56 -6.89
CA GLU A 77 4.08 8.96 -6.33
C GLU A 77 5.34 9.58 -6.98
N MET A 78 5.31 9.84 -8.28
CA MET A 78 6.40 10.49 -9.03
C MET A 78 6.42 12.02 -8.94
N LYS A 79 5.44 12.65 -8.26
CA LYS A 79 5.28 14.11 -8.18
C LYS A 79 5.18 14.81 -9.54
N LEU A 80 4.68 14.11 -10.57
CA LEU A 80 4.56 14.64 -11.94
C LEU A 80 3.23 15.36 -12.18
N ARG A 81 2.20 15.01 -11.43
CA ARG A 81 0.89 15.66 -11.50
C ARG A 81 0.87 16.83 -10.52
N LYS A 82 0.77 18.06 -11.05
CA LYS A 82 0.45 19.24 -10.24
C LYS A 82 -1.06 19.23 -9.94
N THR A 83 -1.41 19.48 -8.68
CA THR A 83 -2.80 19.76 -8.26
C THR A 83 -3.27 21.07 -8.89
#